data_AF-A0A6P4CYF0-F1
#
_entry.id   AF-A0A6P4CYF0-F1
#
_cell.length_a   1.000
_cell.length_b   1.000
_cell.length_c   1.000
_cell.angle_alpha   90.00
_cell.angle_beta   90.00
_cell.angle_gamma   90.00
#
_symmetry.space_group_name_H-M   'P 1'
#
loop_
_entity.id
_entity.type
_entity.pdbx_description
1 polymer ?
#
loop_
_entity_poly.entity_id
_entity_poly.type
_entity_poly.pdbx_seq_one_letter_code
_entity_poly.pdbx_strand_id
1 'polypeptide(L)'
;MANHNGSHQGCCKTGPGYATPLEAMSGLRETLIYVTAVYTGTGVQKPDYLATVDIDPNSPTYSKVIHRLPVPYLGDELHHTGWNSCSSCHGDPSAERRFLVVPGLVSGRIYVVDTKTNPRAPSLHKVVEPSDIIEKTGLAFPHTSHCLASGDVMVSCLGDKDGNAKGNGFLLLDSDFNVKGRWEKPGHSPTFGYDFWYQPRHNTMISTSWGAPAAFTKGFNLQHVSDGLYGRHLHVYNWPGGELRQTLDLGDSGLLPLEIRFLHDPSKDTGFVGSALTSNMIRFFKTKDGSWSHEVSISVKPLKVQNWILPEMPGLITDFLISLDDRFLYFVNWLHGDIRQYNIEDVNNPVLTGQVWVGGLIQKGSPVVAVGEDGQTWQTDVPEVQGKKLRGGPQMIQLSLDGKRLYVTNSLFSTWDKQFYPELVEKGAHMLQIDIDSEKGGLKVNPNFFVDFGAEPDGPSLAHEMRYPGGDCTSDIWI
;
A
#
# COMPACT_ATOMS: atom_id res chain seq x y z
N MET A 1 -46.21 44.13 -3.75
CA MET A 1 -46.68 43.01 -4.59
C MET A 1 -45.73 42.94 -5.78
N ALA A 2 -45.03 41.87 -6.11
CA ALA A 2 -45.03 40.51 -5.62
C ALA A 2 -43.58 39.96 -5.64
N ASN A 3 -43.31 39.07 -4.69
CA ASN A 3 -42.10 38.28 -4.55
C ASN A 3 -41.92 37.31 -5.72
N HIS A 4 -40.67 37.14 -6.18
CA HIS A 4 -40.23 35.85 -6.72
C HIS A 4 -39.03 35.36 -5.93
N ASN A 5 -39.33 34.46 -4.99
CA ASN A 5 -38.37 33.61 -4.32
C ASN A 5 -37.60 32.80 -5.36
N GLY A 6 -36.28 33.01 -5.43
CA GLY A 6 -35.36 32.03 -6.00
C GLY A 6 -35.46 30.77 -5.14
N SER A 7 -35.98 29.70 -5.74
CA SER A 7 -35.98 28.38 -5.14
C SER A 7 -34.54 27.94 -4.93
N HIS A 8 -34.11 27.88 -3.67
CA HIS A 8 -33.00 27.04 -3.25
C HIS A 8 -33.29 25.61 -3.72
N GLN A 9 -32.65 25.18 -4.81
CA GLN A 9 -32.48 23.77 -5.11
C GLN A 9 -31.67 23.20 -3.94
N GLY A 10 -32.35 22.46 -3.06
CA GLY A 10 -31.69 21.78 -1.96
C GLY A 10 -30.60 20.89 -2.53
N CYS A 11 -29.34 21.14 -2.14
CA CYS A 11 -28.26 20.20 -2.37
C CYS A 11 -28.70 18.86 -1.79
N CYS A 12 -28.98 17.87 -2.65
CA CYS A 12 -28.99 16.49 -2.24
C CYS A 12 -27.62 16.25 -1.59
N LYS A 13 -27.59 16.02 -0.27
CA LYS A 13 -26.36 15.64 0.41
C LYS A 13 -25.87 14.36 -0.27
N THR A 14 -24.63 14.32 -0.72
CA THR A 14 -23.95 13.12 -1.21
C THR A 14 -23.15 12.51 -0.07
N GLY A 15 -22.85 11.22 -0.16
CA GLY A 15 -21.91 10.54 0.72
C GLY A 15 -20.47 10.99 0.51
N PRO A 16 -19.48 10.32 1.14
CA PRO A 16 -18.08 10.69 1.04
C PRO A 16 -17.48 10.34 -0.34
N GLY A 17 -16.29 10.88 -0.61
CA GLY A 17 -15.57 10.61 -1.84
C GLY A 17 -16.22 11.20 -3.09
N TYR A 18 -16.05 10.53 -4.22
CA TYR A 18 -16.42 11.01 -5.56
C TYR A 18 -17.24 9.96 -6.29
N ALA A 19 -18.14 10.35 -7.20
CA ALA A 19 -19.00 9.38 -7.88
C ALA A 19 -18.22 8.54 -8.91
N THR A 20 -17.15 9.10 -9.48
CA THR A 20 -16.29 8.43 -10.46
C THR A 20 -14.81 8.69 -10.21
N PRO A 21 -13.90 7.85 -10.73
CA PRO A 21 -12.45 8.09 -10.68
C PRO A 21 -12.06 9.43 -11.33
N LEU A 22 -12.67 9.78 -12.47
CA LEU A 22 -12.36 11.03 -13.19
C LEU A 22 -12.84 12.29 -12.44
N GLU A 23 -13.97 12.21 -11.73
CA GLU A 23 -14.37 13.28 -10.82
C GLU A 23 -13.37 13.44 -9.67
N ALA A 24 -12.86 12.34 -9.13
CA ALA A 24 -11.84 12.37 -8.09
C ALA A 24 -10.57 13.09 -8.55
N MET A 25 -10.17 12.96 -9.81
CA MET A 25 -9.03 13.71 -10.38
C MET A 25 -9.22 15.24 -10.38
N SER A 26 -10.46 15.70 -10.39
CA SER A 26 -10.80 17.12 -10.28
C SER A 26 -10.95 17.58 -8.82
N GLY A 27 -10.66 16.69 -7.86
CA GLY A 27 -10.68 16.96 -6.44
C GLY A 27 -9.69 18.04 -6.02
N LEU A 28 -9.84 18.50 -4.78
CA LEU A 28 -8.92 19.49 -4.21
C LEU A 28 -7.51 18.92 -4.13
N ARG A 29 -6.53 19.77 -4.44
CA ARG A 29 -5.12 19.44 -4.22
C ARG A 29 -4.89 19.11 -2.75
N GLU A 30 -4.19 18.01 -2.52
CA GLU A 30 -3.78 17.56 -1.21
C GLU A 30 -2.85 18.58 -0.51
N THR A 31 -3.11 18.81 0.78
CA THR A 31 -2.32 19.72 1.63
C THR A 31 -1.76 19.03 2.86
N LEU A 32 -2.29 17.85 3.18
CA LEU A 32 -1.86 17.00 4.29
C LEU A 32 -1.80 15.55 3.82
N ILE A 33 -0.90 14.79 4.44
CA ILE A 33 -0.82 13.34 4.28
C ILE A 33 -0.50 12.69 5.63
N TYR A 34 -1.19 11.61 5.93
CA TYR A 34 -0.93 10.78 7.10
C TYR A 34 0.05 9.69 6.74
N VAL A 35 1.04 9.43 7.58
CA VAL A 35 2.09 8.43 7.33
C VAL A 35 2.25 7.55 8.55
N THR A 36 2.19 6.23 8.38
CA THR A 36 2.54 5.30 9.46
C THR A 36 4.04 5.34 9.71
N ALA A 37 4.44 5.58 10.96
CA ALA A 37 5.83 5.66 11.37
C ALA A 37 6.13 4.66 12.48
N VAL A 38 7.24 3.96 12.36
CA VAL A 38 7.50 2.72 13.10
C VAL A 38 8.82 2.82 13.86
N TYR A 39 8.78 2.57 15.16
CA TYR A 39 9.96 2.33 15.99
C TYR A 39 10.19 0.84 16.24
N THR A 40 9.17 0.00 16.05
CA THR A 40 9.33 -1.45 16.07
C THR A 40 10.51 -1.88 15.17
N GLY A 41 11.40 -2.72 15.71
CA GLY A 41 12.62 -3.17 15.03
C GLY A 41 13.81 -2.18 15.00
N THR A 42 13.62 -0.91 15.35
CA THR A 42 14.70 0.11 15.39
C THR A 42 15.59 0.05 16.63
N GLY A 43 15.08 -0.53 17.72
CA GLY A 43 15.72 -0.51 19.04
C GLY A 43 15.28 0.67 19.92
N VAL A 44 14.60 1.68 19.36
CA VAL A 44 13.99 2.78 20.13
C VAL A 44 12.79 2.25 20.92
N GLN A 45 12.78 2.46 22.23
CA GLN A 45 11.71 2.00 23.14
C GLN A 45 10.55 2.99 23.20
N LYS A 46 9.94 3.25 22.05
CA LYS A 46 8.79 4.16 21.89
C LYS A 46 7.70 3.53 21.03
N PRO A 47 6.44 3.89 21.25
CA PRO A 47 5.34 3.37 20.44
C PRO A 47 5.44 3.92 19.03
N ASP A 48 5.01 3.11 18.07
CA ASP A 48 4.79 3.56 16.70
C ASP A 48 3.77 4.73 16.70
N TYR A 49 3.70 5.49 15.61
CA TYR A 49 2.84 6.67 15.58
C TYR A 49 2.32 6.98 14.17
N LEU A 50 1.19 7.68 14.12
CA LEU A 50 0.70 8.29 12.90
C LEU A 50 1.29 9.70 12.79
N ALA A 51 2.14 9.92 11.80
CA ALA A 51 2.66 11.23 11.45
C ALA A 51 1.64 11.99 10.60
N THR A 52 1.47 13.28 10.85
CA THR A 52 0.78 14.19 9.92
C THR A 52 1.84 15.07 9.27
N VAL A 53 1.97 15.00 7.95
CA VAL A 53 2.94 15.77 7.17
C VAL A 53 2.21 16.86 6.40
N ASP A 54 2.73 18.08 6.48
CA ASP A 54 2.25 19.22 5.69
C ASP A 54 2.91 19.21 4.31
N ILE A 55 2.07 19.07 3.28
CA ILE A 55 2.51 18.93 1.88
C ILE A 55 1.99 20.08 1.00
N ASP A 56 1.42 21.13 1.60
CA ASP A 56 1.06 22.35 0.89
C ASP A 56 2.33 23.18 0.60
N PRO A 57 2.71 23.39 -0.67
CA PRO A 57 3.90 24.18 -1.02
C PRO A 57 3.83 25.64 -0.57
N ASN A 58 2.64 26.16 -0.22
CA ASN A 58 2.47 27.52 0.29
C ASN A 58 2.54 27.60 1.82
N SER A 59 2.62 26.45 2.50
CA SER A 59 2.66 26.39 3.96
C SER A 59 4.06 26.72 4.50
N PRO A 60 4.19 27.49 5.60
CA PRO A 60 5.48 27.69 6.28
C PRO A 60 6.03 26.40 6.91
N THR A 61 5.19 25.37 7.03
CA THR A 61 5.57 24.03 7.50
C THR A 61 5.63 23.00 6.37
N TYR A 62 5.63 23.42 5.10
CA TYR A 62 5.81 22.52 3.96
C TYR A 62 6.99 21.56 4.16
N SER A 63 6.75 20.29 3.84
CA SER A 63 7.73 19.20 3.96
C SER A 63 8.19 18.94 5.40
N LYS A 64 7.27 19.06 6.37
CA LYS A 64 7.54 18.75 7.79
C LYS A 64 6.45 17.88 8.39
N VAL A 65 6.86 17.01 9.32
CA VAL A 65 5.95 16.36 10.27
C VAL A 65 5.45 17.43 11.26
N ILE A 66 4.17 17.78 11.16
CA ILE A 66 3.53 18.82 11.97
C ILE A 66 2.81 18.27 13.20
N HIS A 67 2.47 16.98 13.20
CA HIS A 67 1.83 16.30 14.33
C HIS A 67 2.23 14.83 14.37
N ARG A 68 2.22 14.27 15.58
CA ARG A 68 2.54 12.86 15.87
C ARG A 68 1.49 12.34 16.83
N LEU A 69 0.73 11.35 16.41
CA LEU A 69 -0.19 10.61 17.27
C LEU A 69 0.46 9.28 17.65
N PRO A 70 1.15 9.17 18.80
CA PRO A 70 1.67 7.89 19.27
C PRO A 70 0.53 6.94 19.59
N VAL A 71 0.68 5.69 19.21
CA VAL A 71 -0.22 4.63 19.68
C VAL A 71 0.11 4.29 21.14
N PRO A 72 -0.84 3.73 21.91
CA PRO A 72 -0.64 3.52 23.34
C PRO A 72 0.33 2.36 23.70
N TYR A 73 0.72 1.52 22.74
CA TYR A 73 1.49 0.30 23.00
C TYR A 73 2.78 0.22 22.16
N LEU A 74 3.72 -0.61 22.61
CA LEU A 74 4.97 -0.90 21.90
C LEU A 74 4.81 -2.13 21.01
N GLY A 75 5.60 -2.19 19.93
CA GLY A 75 5.73 -3.41 19.12
C GLY A 75 4.52 -3.71 18.23
N ASP A 76 3.78 -2.69 17.82
CA ASP A 76 2.63 -2.87 16.92
C ASP A 76 3.06 -3.20 15.49
N GLU A 77 4.13 -2.59 14.99
CA GLU A 77 4.51 -2.58 13.58
C GLU A 77 3.36 -2.01 12.73
N LEU A 78 3.05 -0.72 12.90
CA LEU A 78 2.07 -0.06 12.03
C LEU A 78 2.51 -0.20 10.57
N HIS A 79 1.57 -0.54 9.68
CA HIS A 79 1.89 -0.90 8.30
C HIS A 79 0.94 -0.17 7.35
N HIS A 80 -0.09 -0.87 6.87
CA HIS A 80 -1.17 -0.34 6.05
C HIS A 80 -2.28 0.28 6.90
N THR A 81 -3.13 1.05 6.22
CA THR A 81 -4.24 1.83 6.74
C THR A 81 -5.33 1.96 5.69
N GLY A 82 -6.54 2.29 6.13
CA GLY A 82 -7.66 2.51 5.23
C GLY A 82 -8.77 3.31 5.89
N TRP A 83 -9.76 3.72 5.11
CA TRP A 83 -10.85 4.55 5.61
C TRP A 83 -12.05 3.73 6.06
N ASN A 84 -12.77 4.21 7.08
CA ASN A 84 -14.06 3.64 7.47
C ASN A 84 -15.12 3.76 6.36
N SER A 85 -14.99 4.77 5.50
CA SER A 85 -15.89 5.02 4.39
C SER A 85 -15.15 5.78 3.27
N CYS A 86 -15.54 5.51 2.04
CA CYS A 86 -14.87 6.01 0.84
C CYS A 86 -15.87 6.17 -0.32
N SER A 87 -15.39 6.36 -1.55
CA SER A 87 -16.26 6.51 -2.74
C SER A 87 -17.26 5.35 -2.95
N SER A 88 -17.02 4.17 -2.37
CA SER A 88 -17.98 3.06 -2.38
C SER A 88 -19.29 3.37 -1.65
N CYS A 89 -19.27 4.37 -0.77
CA CYS A 89 -20.42 4.88 -0.02
C CYS A 89 -20.96 6.20 -0.60
N HIS A 90 -20.52 6.66 -1.78
CA HIS A 90 -20.88 7.99 -2.31
C HIS A 90 -22.40 8.22 -2.43
N GLY A 91 -23.17 7.16 -2.70
CA GLY A 91 -24.63 7.20 -2.77
C GLY A 91 -25.35 7.29 -1.41
N ASP A 92 -24.63 7.16 -0.29
CA ASP A 92 -25.19 7.17 1.05
C ASP A 92 -24.90 8.50 1.78
N PRO A 93 -25.89 9.40 1.92
CA PRO A 93 -25.70 10.69 2.59
C PRO A 93 -25.48 10.61 4.10
N SER A 94 -25.67 9.43 4.71
CA SER A 94 -25.39 9.19 6.13
C SER A 94 -23.95 8.73 6.38
N ALA A 95 -23.28 8.23 5.34
CA ALA A 95 -21.90 7.80 5.42
C ALA A 95 -20.95 8.99 5.47
N GLU A 96 -19.82 8.78 6.15
CA GLU A 96 -18.83 9.83 6.34
C GLU A 96 -17.42 9.23 6.41
N ARG A 97 -16.50 9.73 5.57
CA ARG A 97 -15.07 9.48 5.74
C ARG A 97 -14.57 10.32 6.90
N ARG A 98 -14.23 9.66 7.99
CA ARG A 98 -13.79 10.31 9.24
C ARG A 98 -12.66 9.58 9.92
N PHE A 99 -12.78 8.26 9.99
CA PHE A 99 -11.88 7.45 10.76
C PHE A 99 -10.88 6.72 9.86
N LEU A 100 -9.61 6.88 10.19
CA LEU A 100 -8.54 6.07 9.62
C LEU A 100 -8.38 4.81 10.48
N VAL A 101 -8.48 3.65 9.84
CA VAL A 101 -8.26 2.34 10.43
C VAL A 101 -6.79 1.99 10.24
N VAL A 102 -6.08 1.76 11.34
CA VAL A 102 -4.62 1.59 11.38
C VAL A 102 -4.27 0.28 12.08
N PRO A 103 -4.19 -0.84 11.34
CA PRO A 103 -3.66 -2.11 11.83
C PRO A 103 -2.20 -2.04 12.31
N GLY A 104 -1.94 -2.68 13.46
CA GLY A 104 -0.60 -3.08 13.91
C GLY A 104 -0.34 -4.51 13.46
N LEU A 105 0.52 -4.66 12.45
CA LEU A 105 0.74 -5.93 11.77
C LEU A 105 1.25 -7.02 12.71
N VAL A 106 2.13 -6.69 13.65
CA VAL A 106 2.76 -7.67 14.55
C VAL A 106 1.95 -7.88 15.81
N SER A 107 1.40 -6.82 16.41
CA SER A 107 0.65 -6.94 17.66
C SER A 107 -0.74 -7.56 17.48
N GLY A 108 -1.31 -7.51 16.27
CA GLY A 108 -2.68 -7.92 16.02
C GLY A 108 -3.73 -6.85 16.34
N ARG A 109 -3.33 -5.66 16.76
CA ARG A 109 -4.23 -4.59 17.20
C ARG A 109 -4.70 -3.76 16.03
N ILE A 110 -5.89 -3.16 16.13
CA ILE A 110 -6.35 -2.16 15.17
C ILE A 110 -6.70 -0.88 15.91
N TYR A 111 -6.10 0.23 15.47
CA TYR A 111 -6.40 1.57 15.97
C TYR A 111 -7.38 2.27 15.04
N VAL A 112 -8.33 2.99 15.62
CA VAL A 112 -9.26 3.84 14.90
C VAL A 112 -8.93 5.27 15.26
N VAL A 113 -8.58 6.09 14.27
CA VAL A 113 -8.10 7.46 14.46
C VAL A 113 -9.11 8.43 13.86
N ASP A 114 -9.61 9.37 14.66
CA ASP A 114 -10.45 10.47 14.16
C ASP A 114 -9.58 11.51 13.47
N THR A 115 -9.77 11.66 12.17
CA THR A 115 -9.05 12.62 11.32
C THR A 115 -9.88 13.83 10.94
N LYS A 116 -11.19 13.85 11.24
CA LYS A 116 -12.07 14.95 10.84
C LYS A 116 -12.12 16.05 11.88
N THR A 117 -12.11 15.69 13.17
CA THR A 117 -12.19 16.68 14.26
C THR A 117 -11.06 17.70 14.17
N ASN A 118 -9.85 17.25 13.86
CA ASN A 118 -8.72 18.11 13.51
C ASN A 118 -7.77 17.38 12.55
N PRO A 119 -7.86 17.62 11.23
CA PRO A 119 -7.00 16.94 10.26
C PRO A 119 -5.51 17.22 10.43
N ARG A 120 -5.13 18.35 11.04
CA ARG A 120 -3.72 18.67 11.31
C ARG A 120 -3.18 18.00 12.57
N ALA A 121 -4.07 17.52 13.44
CA ALA A 121 -3.71 16.80 14.66
C ALA A 121 -4.75 15.72 15.00
N PRO A 122 -4.76 14.59 14.26
CA PRO A 122 -5.67 13.48 14.51
C PRO A 122 -5.55 12.94 15.94
N SER A 123 -6.62 12.30 16.41
CA SER A 123 -6.71 11.74 17.76
C SER A 123 -7.22 10.30 17.75
N LEU A 124 -6.73 9.49 18.68
CA LEU A 124 -7.22 8.12 18.86
C LEU A 124 -8.71 8.14 19.25
N HIS A 125 -9.52 7.38 18.51
CA HIS A 125 -10.95 7.21 18.76
C HIS A 125 -11.24 5.89 19.48
N LYS A 126 -10.68 4.79 18.99
CA LYS A 126 -10.92 3.45 19.53
C LYS A 126 -9.72 2.52 19.31
N VAL A 127 -9.61 1.50 20.14
CA VAL A 127 -8.71 0.37 19.97
C VAL A 127 -9.56 -0.90 19.85
N VAL A 128 -9.31 -1.71 18.83
CA VAL A 128 -9.81 -3.08 18.73
C VAL A 128 -8.69 -4.00 19.21
N GLU A 129 -8.89 -4.62 20.37
CA GLU A 129 -7.84 -5.40 21.01
C GLU A 129 -7.62 -6.75 20.31
N PRO A 130 -6.37 -7.23 20.21
CA PRO A 130 -6.04 -8.51 19.56
C PRO A 130 -6.81 -9.69 20.14
N SER A 131 -7.05 -9.70 21.47
CA SER A 131 -7.78 -10.77 22.15
C SER A 131 -9.20 -10.94 21.60
N ASP A 132 -9.90 -9.83 21.32
CA ASP A 132 -11.28 -9.86 20.85
C ASP A 132 -11.35 -10.37 19.41
N ILE A 133 -10.37 -10.00 18.58
CA ILE A 133 -10.23 -10.49 17.21
C ILE A 133 -9.96 -12.00 17.25
N ILE A 134 -8.96 -12.44 18.02
CA ILE A 134 -8.55 -13.84 18.10
C ILE A 134 -9.68 -14.72 18.66
N GLU A 135 -10.34 -14.31 19.75
CA GLU A 135 -11.41 -15.09 20.36
C GLU A 135 -12.59 -15.30 19.42
N LYS A 136 -12.98 -14.24 18.68
CA LYS A 136 -14.14 -14.29 17.78
C LYS A 136 -13.86 -14.90 16.43
N THR A 137 -12.61 -14.88 15.96
CA THR A 137 -12.29 -15.19 14.56
C THR A 137 -11.10 -16.13 14.37
N GLY A 138 -10.23 -16.27 15.36
CA GLY A 138 -8.93 -16.94 15.24
C GLY A 138 -7.94 -16.24 14.30
N LEU A 139 -8.25 -15.04 13.82
CA LEU A 139 -7.38 -14.22 12.97
C LEU A 139 -6.37 -13.44 13.80
N ALA A 140 -5.19 -13.19 13.23
CA ALA A 140 -4.15 -12.29 13.72
C ALA A 140 -3.37 -11.70 12.54
N PHE A 141 -2.42 -10.80 12.82
CA PHE A 141 -1.62 -10.10 11.83
C PHE A 141 -2.48 -9.32 10.80
N PRO A 142 -3.30 -8.34 11.24
CA PRO A 142 -4.12 -7.53 10.34
C PRO A 142 -3.23 -6.65 9.46
N HIS A 143 -3.58 -6.51 8.18
CA HIS A 143 -2.76 -5.82 7.18
C HIS A 143 -3.57 -4.79 6.38
N THR A 144 -4.15 -5.16 5.25
CA THR A 144 -4.90 -4.22 4.39
C THR A 144 -6.30 -4.01 4.95
N SER A 145 -6.79 -2.77 4.96
CA SER A 145 -8.19 -2.47 5.30
C SER A 145 -8.90 -1.70 4.19
N HIS A 146 -10.11 -2.13 3.83
CA HIS A 146 -10.99 -1.43 2.91
C HIS A 146 -12.39 -1.23 3.50
N CYS A 147 -12.91 0.00 3.35
CA CYS A 147 -14.32 0.36 3.48
C CYS A 147 -15.20 -0.52 2.59
N LEU A 148 -16.37 -0.94 3.07
CA LEU A 148 -17.40 -1.60 2.27
C LEU A 148 -18.62 -0.69 2.13
N ALA A 149 -19.37 -0.83 1.02
CA ALA A 149 -20.62 -0.12 0.82
C ALA A 149 -21.70 -0.42 1.89
N SER A 150 -21.55 -1.51 2.64
CA SER A 150 -22.41 -1.83 3.79
C SER A 150 -22.16 -0.96 5.02
N GLY A 151 -21.08 -0.16 5.02
CA GLY A 151 -20.60 0.58 6.19
C GLY A 151 -19.67 -0.23 7.11
N ASP A 152 -19.45 -1.52 6.81
CA ASP A 152 -18.44 -2.34 7.47
C ASP A 152 -17.03 -2.00 6.93
N VAL A 153 -16.01 -2.33 7.72
CA VAL A 153 -14.62 -2.35 7.27
C VAL A 153 -14.13 -3.79 7.21
N MET A 154 -13.57 -4.19 6.07
CA MET A 154 -12.93 -5.48 5.90
C MET A 154 -11.42 -5.33 6.04
N VAL A 155 -10.78 -6.23 6.80
CA VAL A 155 -9.33 -6.22 7.05
C VAL A 155 -8.73 -7.58 6.76
N SER A 156 -7.71 -7.68 5.90
CA SER A 156 -6.99 -8.94 5.69
C SER A 156 -6.13 -9.28 6.91
N CYS A 157 -6.00 -10.56 7.20
CA CYS A 157 -5.21 -11.09 8.31
C CYS A 157 -4.32 -12.23 7.82
N LEU A 158 -3.05 -12.22 8.18
CA LEU A 158 -2.03 -13.09 7.55
C LEU A 158 -1.84 -14.44 8.25
N GLY A 159 -2.34 -14.63 9.48
CA GLY A 159 -2.18 -15.89 10.19
C GLY A 159 -2.93 -15.96 11.52
N ASP A 160 -2.68 -17.01 12.29
CA ASP A 160 -3.16 -17.12 13.68
C ASP A 160 -2.19 -16.46 14.68
N LYS A 161 -2.58 -16.45 15.96
CA LYS A 161 -1.77 -15.92 17.08
C LYS A 161 -0.38 -16.54 17.22
N ASP A 162 -0.18 -17.75 16.69
CA ASP A 162 1.08 -18.49 16.75
C ASP A 162 1.91 -18.29 15.45
N GLY A 163 1.40 -17.48 14.52
CA GLY A 163 2.04 -17.13 13.26
C GLY A 163 1.90 -18.18 12.16
N ASN A 164 0.96 -19.13 12.28
CA ASN A 164 0.70 -20.10 11.22
C ASN A 164 -0.26 -19.54 10.18
N ALA A 165 -0.09 -19.97 8.92
CA ALA A 165 -0.97 -19.55 7.83
C ALA A 165 -2.42 -20.02 7.99
N LYS A 166 -2.71 -21.12 8.72
CA LYS A 166 -4.08 -21.65 8.85
C LYS A 166 -5.07 -20.65 9.46
N GLY A 167 -4.59 -19.67 10.23
CA GLY A 167 -5.40 -18.60 10.81
C GLY A 167 -5.57 -17.37 9.95
N ASN A 168 -5.21 -17.38 8.66
CA ASN A 168 -5.42 -16.24 7.77
C ASN A 168 -6.90 -16.08 7.38
N GLY A 169 -7.25 -14.93 6.80
CA GLY A 169 -8.60 -14.64 6.29
C GLY A 169 -8.96 -13.16 6.34
N PHE A 170 -10.24 -12.84 6.43
CA PHE A 170 -10.74 -11.46 6.37
C PHE A 170 -11.63 -11.14 7.58
N LEU A 171 -11.19 -10.19 8.40
CA LEU A 171 -11.93 -9.67 9.54
C LEU A 171 -12.98 -8.66 9.07
N LEU A 172 -14.19 -8.73 9.63
CA LEU A 172 -15.19 -7.67 9.52
C LEU A 172 -15.34 -6.89 10.83
N LEU A 173 -15.23 -5.57 10.70
CA LEU A 173 -15.58 -4.60 11.72
C LEU A 173 -16.89 -3.90 11.32
N ASP A 174 -17.83 -3.74 12.25
CA ASP A 174 -19.03 -2.92 12.01
C ASP A 174 -18.71 -1.41 11.98
N SER A 175 -19.73 -0.59 11.77
CA SER A 175 -19.62 0.88 11.72
C SER A 175 -19.13 1.51 13.03
N ASP A 176 -19.27 0.80 14.16
CA ASP A 176 -18.75 1.18 15.48
C ASP A 176 -17.39 0.54 15.77
N PHE A 177 -16.80 -0.14 14.78
CA PHE A 177 -15.55 -0.88 14.83
C PHE A 177 -15.56 -2.01 15.87
N ASN A 178 -16.68 -2.69 16.06
CA ASN A 178 -16.73 -3.95 16.80
C ASN A 178 -16.47 -5.13 15.86
N VAL A 179 -15.79 -6.15 16.36
CA VAL A 179 -15.56 -7.39 15.62
C VAL A 179 -16.89 -8.11 15.37
N LYS A 180 -17.31 -8.17 14.11
CA LYS A 180 -18.49 -8.93 13.63
C LYS A 180 -18.18 -10.41 13.41
N GLY A 181 -16.98 -10.71 12.92
CA GLY A 181 -16.58 -12.06 12.56
C GLY A 181 -15.66 -12.11 11.35
N ARG A 182 -15.62 -13.27 10.70
CA ARG A 182 -14.96 -13.46 9.40
C ARG A 182 -15.89 -13.08 8.25
N TRP A 183 -15.34 -12.54 7.17
CA TRP A 183 -16.10 -12.28 5.93
C TRP A 183 -16.27 -13.53 5.08
N GLU A 184 -15.20 -14.34 4.93
CA GLU A 184 -15.26 -15.56 4.13
C GLU A 184 -16.13 -16.64 4.79
N LYS A 185 -16.76 -17.48 3.97
CA LYS A 185 -17.53 -18.63 4.45
C LYS A 185 -16.61 -19.65 5.13
N PRO A 186 -17.11 -20.41 6.13
CA PRO A 186 -16.36 -21.52 6.70
C PRO A 186 -15.84 -22.48 5.63
N GLY A 187 -14.54 -22.79 5.66
CA GLY A 187 -13.88 -23.66 4.67
C GLY A 187 -13.39 -22.95 3.41
N HIS A 188 -13.53 -21.63 3.30
CA HIS A 188 -13.09 -20.85 2.13
C HIS A 188 -11.91 -19.90 2.43
N SER A 189 -11.19 -20.12 3.52
CA SER A 189 -9.96 -19.36 3.81
C SER A 189 -8.90 -19.60 2.72
N PRO A 190 -8.13 -18.57 2.34
CA PRO A 190 -7.04 -18.74 1.38
C PRO A 190 -5.89 -19.53 2.00
N THR A 191 -4.95 -20.00 1.17
CA THR A 191 -3.78 -20.75 1.69
C THR A 191 -2.82 -19.83 2.46
N PHE A 192 -2.66 -18.60 1.99
CA PHE A 192 -1.97 -17.50 2.67
C PHE A 192 -2.77 -16.22 2.47
N GLY A 193 -2.62 -15.26 3.40
CA GLY A 193 -3.17 -13.91 3.25
C GLY A 193 -2.09 -12.89 2.90
N TYR A 194 -2.49 -11.76 2.33
CA TYR A 194 -1.74 -10.51 2.25
C TYR A 194 -2.69 -9.34 1.96
N ASP A 195 -2.89 -9.02 0.69
CA ASP A 195 -3.71 -7.91 0.21
C ASP A 195 -4.99 -8.42 -0.47
N PHE A 196 -5.97 -7.55 -0.67
CA PHE A 196 -7.18 -7.87 -1.41
C PHE A 196 -7.82 -6.64 -2.02
N TRP A 197 -8.54 -6.86 -3.12
CA TRP A 197 -9.36 -5.83 -3.73
C TRP A 197 -10.68 -6.42 -4.21
N TYR A 198 -11.78 -5.69 -4.06
CA TYR A 198 -13.10 -6.12 -4.50
C TYR A 198 -13.63 -5.25 -5.64
N GLN A 199 -14.36 -5.89 -6.57
CA GLN A 199 -14.95 -5.24 -7.74
C GLN A 199 -16.43 -5.65 -7.87
N PRO A 200 -17.36 -4.89 -7.27
CA PRO A 200 -18.75 -5.31 -7.11
C PRO A 200 -19.49 -5.54 -8.42
N ARG A 201 -19.26 -4.71 -9.47
CA ARG A 201 -19.91 -4.89 -10.79
C ARG A 201 -19.58 -6.22 -11.44
N HIS A 202 -18.46 -6.82 -11.06
CA HIS A 202 -18.02 -8.13 -11.56
C HIS A 202 -18.27 -9.28 -10.58
N ASN A 203 -18.96 -9.01 -9.46
CA ASN A 203 -19.29 -9.94 -8.38
C ASN A 203 -18.06 -10.69 -7.85
N THR A 204 -16.93 -9.99 -7.67
CA THR A 204 -15.69 -10.61 -7.21
C THR A 204 -14.95 -9.83 -6.12
N MET A 205 -14.22 -10.57 -5.30
CA MET A 205 -13.06 -10.09 -4.55
C MET A 205 -11.89 -11.00 -4.89
N ILE A 206 -10.70 -10.44 -5.10
CA ILE A 206 -9.47 -11.20 -5.34
C ILE A 206 -8.46 -10.82 -4.26
N SER A 207 -7.86 -11.83 -3.65
CA SER A 207 -6.82 -11.67 -2.63
C SER A 207 -5.52 -12.35 -3.02
N THR A 208 -4.42 -11.87 -2.43
CA THR A 208 -3.05 -12.28 -2.72
C THR A 208 -2.43 -13.04 -1.56
N SER A 209 -1.15 -13.40 -1.69
CA SER A 209 -0.49 -14.37 -0.83
C SER A 209 0.95 -13.99 -0.53
N TRP A 210 1.25 -13.57 0.70
CA TRP A 210 2.64 -13.36 1.11
C TRP A 210 3.27 -14.63 1.68
N GLY A 211 2.92 -15.00 2.92
CA GLY A 211 3.47 -16.16 3.61
C GLY A 211 2.96 -16.25 5.04
N ALA A 212 3.31 -17.33 5.74
CA ALA A 212 2.97 -17.45 7.16
C ALA A 212 3.77 -16.43 8.00
N PRO A 213 3.18 -15.75 8.98
CA PRO A 213 3.91 -14.81 9.85
C PRO A 213 5.18 -15.38 10.47
N ALA A 214 5.17 -16.64 10.91
CA ALA A 214 6.35 -17.30 11.46
C ALA A 214 7.54 -17.39 10.48
N ALA A 215 7.29 -17.31 9.16
CA ALA A 215 8.30 -17.41 8.12
C ALA A 215 8.96 -16.07 7.76
N PHE A 216 8.25 -14.94 7.90
CA PHE A 216 8.75 -13.61 7.51
C PHE A 216 9.14 -12.71 8.70
N THR A 217 8.55 -12.92 9.88
CA THR A 217 8.80 -12.09 11.09
C THR A 217 10.22 -12.20 11.65
N LYS A 218 11.03 -13.15 11.16
CA LYS A 218 12.42 -13.37 11.58
C LYS A 218 13.45 -12.92 10.54
N GLY A 219 12.99 -12.22 9.50
CA GLY A 219 13.79 -11.90 8.31
C GLY A 219 13.51 -12.83 7.13
N PHE A 220 13.93 -12.40 5.95
CA PHE A 220 13.77 -13.15 4.71
C PHE A 220 14.79 -14.29 4.63
N ASN A 221 14.31 -15.50 4.37
CA ASN A 221 15.13 -16.68 4.14
C ASN A 221 14.73 -17.34 2.82
N LEU A 222 15.70 -17.47 1.90
CA LEU A 222 15.46 -18.09 0.60
C LEU A 222 15.01 -19.55 0.72
N GLN A 223 15.51 -20.30 1.71
CA GLN A 223 15.11 -21.68 1.91
C GLN A 223 13.61 -21.79 2.22
N HIS A 224 13.04 -20.83 2.96
CA HIS A 224 11.60 -20.81 3.23
C HIS A 224 10.76 -20.63 1.96
N VAL A 225 11.29 -20.01 0.90
CA VAL A 225 10.63 -19.94 -0.40
C VAL A 225 10.58 -21.33 -1.03
N SER A 226 11.70 -22.06 -1.05
CA SER A 226 11.78 -23.43 -1.56
C SER A 226 10.94 -24.41 -0.75
N ASP A 227 10.81 -24.19 0.56
CA ASP A 227 9.99 -25.00 1.47
C ASP A 227 8.47 -24.70 1.34
N GLY A 228 8.09 -23.75 0.47
CA GLY A 228 6.69 -23.40 0.22
C GLY A 228 6.04 -22.58 1.33
N LEU A 229 6.83 -21.86 2.15
CA LEU A 229 6.32 -20.99 3.22
C LEU A 229 5.91 -19.59 2.75
N TYR A 230 6.14 -19.29 1.46
CA TYR A 230 5.68 -18.09 0.77
C TYR A 230 4.69 -18.45 -0.34
N GLY A 231 3.76 -17.53 -0.59
CA GLY A 231 2.67 -17.69 -1.53
C GLY A 231 3.04 -17.43 -2.99
N ARG A 232 2.19 -17.95 -3.88
CA ARG A 232 2.22 -17.73 -5.34
C ARG A 232 0.83 -17.75 -5.98
N HIS A 233 -0.21 -17.56 -5.16
CA HIS A 233 -1.59 -17.74 -5.58
C HIS A 233 -2.40 -16.47 -5.44
N LEU A 234 -3.38 -16.32 -6.34
CA LEU A 234 -4.52 -15.42 -6.14
C LEU A 234 -5.75 -16.25 -5.80
N HIS A 235 -6.59 -15.72 -4.92
CA HIS A 235 -7.81 -16.40 -4.47
C HIS A 235 -9.01 -15.55 -4.86
N VAL A 236 -9.85 -16.09 -5.75
CA VAL A 236 -11.01 -15.41 -6.33
C VAL A 236 -12.27 -15.83 -5.60
N TYR A 237 -12.91 -14.88 -4.95
CA TYR A 237 -14.15 -15.05 -4.20
C TYR A 237 -15.34 -14.51 -4.98
N ASN A 238 -16.52 -15.07 -4.72
CA ASN A 238 -17.75 -14.37 -5.09
C ASN A 238 -17.99 -13.19 -4.11
N TRP A 239 -18.35 -12.05 -4.68
CA TRP A 239 -18.76 -10.89 -3.91
C TRP A 239 -20.29 -10.80 -3.85
N PRO A 240 -20.89 -10.41 -2.71
CA PRO A 240 -20.28 -10.24 -1.38
C PRO A 240 -20.25 -11.54 -0.56
N GLY A 241 -20.43 -12.69 -1.21
CA GLY A 241 -20.81 -13.96 -0.56
C GLY A 241 -19.69 -14.72 0.17
N GLY A 242 -18.43 -14.35 0.01
CA GLY A 242 -17.32 -14.95 0.77
C GLY A 242 -16.96 -16.39 0.40
N GLU A 243 -17.43 -16.90 -0.73
CA GLU A 243 -17.17 -18.25 -1.23
C GLU A 243 -15.99 -18.22 -2.21
N LEU A 244 -14.89 -18.91 -1.87
CA LEU A 244 -13.76 -19.12 -2.77
C LEU A 244 -14.23 -19.93 -3.99
N ARG A 245 -14.10 -19.34 -5.18
CA ARG A 245 -14.51 -19.92 -6.47
C ARG A 245 -13.36 -20.49 -7.27
N GLN A 246 -12.20 -19.86 -7.19
CA GLN A 246 -11.04 -20.21 -7.98
C GLN A 246 -9.77 -19.82 -7.24
N THR A 247 -8.74 -20.66 -7.37
CA THR A 247 -7.37 -20.32 -6.99
C THR A 247 -6.56 -20.26 -8.27
N LEU A 248 -5.92 -19.12 -8.52
CA LEU A 248 -5.01 -18.92 -9.65
C LEU A 248 -3.59 -19.22 -9.17
N ASP A 249 -2.92 -20.20 -9.77
CA ASP A 249 -1.51 -20.46 -9.54
C ASP A 249 -0.67 -19.63 -10.52
N LEU A 250 0.08 -18.66 -9.99
CA LEU A 250 0.92 -17.77 -10.77
C LEU A 250 2.23 -18.45 -11.22
N GLY A 251 2.48 -19.68 -10.77
CA GLY A 251 3.67 -20.46 -11.08
C GLY A 251 4.95 -19.81 -10.58
N ASP A 252 6.07 -20.20 -11.20
CA ASP A 252 7.41 -19.69 -10.85
C ASP A 252 7.61 -18.22 -11.25
N SER A 253 6.67 -17.67 -12.02
CA SER A 253 6.66 -16.26 -12.43
C SER A 253 6.02 -15.34 -11.40
N GLY A 254 5.28 -15.86 -10.42
CA GLY A 254 4.51 -15.05 -9.48
C GLY A 254 4.75 -15.39 -8.02
N LEU A 255 6.01 -15.40 -7.59
CA LEU A 255 6.37 -15.63 -6.19
C LEU A 255 6.20 -14.35 -5.36
N LEU A 256 5.57 -14.49 -4.19
CA LEU A 256 5.21 -13.40 -3.28
C LEU A 256 4.36 -12.34 -3.99
N PRO A 257 3.15 -12.70 -4.50
CA PRO A 257 2.19 -11.72 -4.97
C PRO A 257 1.75 -10.86 -3.77
N LEU A 258 2.16 -9.60 -3.77
CA LEU A 258 1.89 -8.64 -2.72
C LEU A 258 0.65 -7.82 -3.07
N GLU A 259 0.81 -6.55 -3.38
CA GLU A 259 -0.30 -5.62 -3.65
C GLU A 259 -1.13 -6.07 -4.85
N ILE A 260 -2.44 -5.85 -4.80
CA ILE A 260 -3.40 -6.09 -5.89
C ILE A 260 -4.25 -4.86 -6.13
N ARG A 261 -4.46 -4.51 -7.40
CA ARG A 261 -5.31 -3.38 -7.80
C ARG A 261 -6.14 -3.78 -9.02
N PHE A 262 -7.44 -3.54 -8.97
CA PHE A 262 -8.25 -3.46 -10.19
C PHE A 262 -7.99 -2.12 -10.89
N LEU A 263 -8.32 -2.05 -12.18
CA LEU A 263 -8.55 -0.75 -12.82
C LEU A 263 -9.67 -0.01 -12.07
N HIS A 264 -9.56 1.31 -12.00
CA HIS A 264 -10.47 2.18 -11.25
C HIS A 264 -11.85 2.27 -11.89
N ASP A 265 -11.94 2.19 -13.23
CA ASP A 265 -13.22 2.07 -13.92
C ASP A 265 -13.94 0.80 -13.47
N PRO A 266 -15.05 0.91 -12.72
CA PRO A 266 -15.72 -0.24 -12.13
C PRO A 266 -16.35 -1.16 -13.17
N SER A 267 -16.46 -0.74 -14.45
CA SER A 267 -16.91 -1.58 -15.56
C SER A 267 -15.84 -2.54 -16.10
N LYS A 268 -14.59 -2.40 -15.64
CA LYS A 268 -13.46 -3.23 -16.08
C LYS A 268 -13.30 -4.46 -15.20
N ASP A 269 -13.07 -5.58 -15.86
CA ASP A 269 -12.82 -6.90 -15.28
C ASP A 269 -11.34 -7.29 -15.33
N THR A 270 -10.46 -6.29 -15.26
CA THR A 270 -9.00 -6.45 -15.37
C THR A 270 -8.32 -5.73 -14.21
N GLY A 271 -7.20 -6.28 -13.75
CA GLY A 271 -6.33 -5.65 -12.77
C GLY A 271 -4.93 -6.23 -12.81
N PHE A 272 -4.10 -5.81 -11.87
CA PHE A 272 -2.71 -6.21 -11.76
C PHE A 272 -2.35 -6.65 -10.34
N VAL A 273 -1.35 -7.50 -10.24
CA VAL A 273 -0.70 -7.87 -8.97
C VAL A 273 0.82 -7.77 -9.14
N GLY A 274 1.49 -7.21 -8.14
CA GLY A 274 2.95 -7.17 -8.07
C GLY A 274 3.49 -8.45 -7.44
N SER A 275 4.27 -9.24 -8.19
CA SER A 275 4.98 -10.40 -7.64
C SER A 275 6.39 -9.97 -7.23
N ALA A 276 6.59 -9.80 -5.94
CA ALA A 276 7.78 -9.14 -5.42
C ALA A 276 9.06 -9.88 -5.79
N LEU A 277 9.17 -11.14 -5.41
CA LEU A 277 10.42 -11.88 -5.54
C LEU A 277 10.83 -12.10 -7.00
N THR A 278 9.86 -12.33 -7.88
CA THR A 278 10.11 -12.51 -9.33
C THR A 278 10.18 -11.18 -10.09
N SER A 279 9.78 -10.07 -9.47
CA SER A 279 9.76 -8.72 -10.07
C SER A 279 8.93 -8.66 -11.35
N ASN A 280 7.78 -9.31 -11.32
CA ASN A 280 6.81 -9.32 -12.41
C ASN A 280 5.53 -8.59 -12.00
N MET A 281 5.01 -7.74 -12.89
CA MET A 281 3.61 -7.33 -12.84
C MET A 281 2.79 -8.33 -13.64
N ILE A 282 1.81 -8.93 -12.97
CA ILE A 282 0.93 -9.93 -13.57
C ILE A 282 -0.44 -9.30 -13.75
N ARG A 283 -0.93 -9.30 -14.98
CA ARG A 283 -2.29 -8.86 -15.30
C ARG A 283 -3.24 -10.03 -15.08
N PHE A 284 -4.29 -9.84 -14.31
CA PHE A 284 -5.40 -10.79 -14.20
C PHE A 284 -6.65 -10.20 -14.86
N PHE A 285 -7.48 -11.08 -15.42
CA PHE A 285 -8.65 -10.67 -16.18
C PHE A 285 -9.73 -11.74 -16.19
N LYS A 286 -10.99 -11.33 -16.35
CA LYS A 286 -12.10 -12.26 -16.51
C LYS A 286 -12.16 -12.79 -17.94
N THR A 287 -12.36 -14.09 -18.08
CA THR A 287 -12.47 -14.78 -19.36
C THR A 287 -13.92 -14.78 -19.87
N LYS A 288 -14.12 -15.19 -21.14
CA LYS A 288 -15.45 -15.27 -21.75
C LYS A 288 -16.40 -16.27 -21.07
N ASP A 289 -15.87 -17.28 -20.41
CA ASP A 289 -16.66 -18.26 -19.64
C ASP A 289 -16.94 -17.82 -18.20
N GLY A 290 -16.46 -16.63 -17.80
CA GLY A 290 -16.69 -16.03 -16.50
C GLY A 290 -15.69 -16.43 -15.41
N SER A 291 -14.73 -17.31 -15.71
CA SER A 291 -13.58 -17.58 -14.84
C SER A 291 -12.54 -16.44 -14.91
N TRP A 292 -11.47 -16.56 -14.13
CA TRP A 292 -10.35 -15.61 -14.17
C TRP A 292 -9.09 -16.28 -14.72
N SER A 293 -8.29 -15.50 -15.44
CA SER A 293 -6.99 -15.90 -15.95
C SER A 293 -5.96 -14.82 -15.64
N HIS A 294 -4.69 -15.12 -15.90
CA HIS A 294 -3.59 -14.19 -15.69
C HIS A 294 -2.47 -14.38 -16.71
N GLU A 295 -1.66 -13.34 -16.89
CA GLU A 295 -0.44 -13.36 -17.70
C GLU A 295 0.60 -12.38 -17.15
N VAL A 296 1.89 -12.68 -17.36
CA VAL A 296 2.96 -11.72 -17.06
C VAL A 296 2.89 -10.58 -18.06
N SER A 297 2.70 -9.37 -17.57
CA SER A 297 2.50 -8.16 -18.39
C SER A 297 3.75 -7.29 -18.42
N ILE A 298 4.45 -7.16 -17.28
CA ILE A 298 5.73 -6.45 -17.18
C ILE A 298 6.70 -7.35 -16.41
N SER A 299 7.94 -7.45 -16.88
CA SER A 299 9.00 -8.18 -16.18
C SER A 299 10.24 -7.31 -16.01
N VAL A 300 10.73 -7.21 -14.77
CA VAL A 300 12.00 -6.57 -14.44
C VAL A 300 13.06 -7.65 -14.32
N LYS A 301 14.02 -7.66 -15.25
CA LYS A 301 15.11 -8.63 -15.21
C LYS A 301 15.93 -8.49 -13.92
N PRO A 302 16.20 -9.59 -13.21
CA PRO A 302 17.20 -9.59 -12.14
C PRO A 302 18.56 -9.12 -12.67
N LEU A 303 19.29 -8.38 -11.83
CA LEU A 303 20.62 -7.88 -12.16
C LEU A 303 21.67 -8.83 -11.61
N LYS A 304 22.67 -9.18 -12.43
CA LYS A 304 23.88 -9.82 -11.91
C LYS A 304 24.60 -8.85 -10.99
N VAL A 305 25.03 -9.31 -9.82
CA VAL A 305 25.63 -8.45 -8.79
C VAL A 305 26.83 -9.12 -8.13
N GLN A 306 27.74 -8.30 -7.59
CA GLN A 306 28.82 -8.74 -6.72
C GLN A 306 28.61 -8.19 -5.30
N ASN A 307 29.24 -8.83 -4.31
CA ASN A 307 29.11 -8.49 -2.88
C ASN A 307 27.67 -8.54 -2.36
N TRP A 308 26.86 -9.43 -2.94
CA TRP A 308 25.48 -9.70 -2.57
C TRP A 308 25.32 -11.17 -2.20
N ILE A 309 24.29 -11.49 -1.41
CA ILE A 309 24.04 -12.86 -0.91
C ILE A 309 23.70 -13.86 -2.02
N LEU A 310 23.25 -13.37 -3.19
CA LEU A 310 22.92 -14.16 -4.37
C LEU A 310 23.66 -13.63 -5.60
N PRO A 311 23.89 -14.45 -6.64
CA PRO A 311 24.54 -14.01 -7.87
C PRO A 311 23.67 -13.01 -8.67
N GLU A 312 22.35 -13.05 -8.47
CA GLU A 312 21.39 -12.17 -9.11
C GLU A 312 20.49 -11.50 -8.06
N MET A 313 20.17 -10.24 -8.29
CA MET A 313 19.32 -9.41 -7.44
C MET A 313 18.02 -9.08 -8.18
N PRO A 314 16.85 -9.53 -7.69
CA PRO A 314 15.57 -9.12 -8.25
C PRO A 314 15.33 -7.63 -8.00
N GLY A 315 14.42 -7.02 -8.75
CA GLY A 315 13.95 -5.66 -8.48
C GLY A 315 13.27 -5.56 -7.10
N LEU A 316 12.55 -6.62 -6.74
CA LEU A 316 11.66 -6.71 -5.59
C LEU A 316 10.52 -5.69 -5.67
N ILE A 317 9.52 -5.99 -6.51
CA ILE A 317 8.35 -5.12 -6.67
C ILE A 317 7.45 -5.23 -5.43
N THR A 318 7.54 -4.25 -4.54
CA THR A 318 6.86 -4.30 -3.23
C THR A 318 5.53 -3.59 -3.22
N ASP A 319 5.41 -2.48 -3.94
CA ASP A 319 4.19 -1.71 -4.07
C ASP A 319 3.98 -1.24 -5.52
N PHE A 320 2.70 -1.05 -5.87
CA PHE A 320 2.29 -0.45 -7.11
C PHE A 320 0.91 0.21 -6.99
N LEU A 321 0.66 1.19 -7.85
CA LEU A 321 -0.64 1.83 -7.98
C LEU A 321 -0.95 2.18 -9.44
N ILE A 322 -2.21 2.51 -9.69
CA ILE A 322 -2.72 2.90 -10.99
C ILE A 322 -3.27 4.33 -10.88
N SER A 323 -3.05 5.18 -11.87
CA SER A 323 -3.66 6.52 -11.92
C SER A 323 -5.16 6.43 -12.09
N LEU A 324 -5.92 7.37 -11.52
CA LEU A 324 -7.39 7.33 -11.51
C LEU A 324 -8.06 7.33 -12.89
N ASP A 325 -7.34 7.75 -13.94
CA ASP A 325 -7.78 7.66 -15.34
C ASP A 325 -7.47 6.31 -15.99
N ASP A 326 -6.89 5.36 -15.25
CA ASP A 326 -6.41 4.06 -15.72
C ASP A 326 -5.38 4.14 -16.86
N ARG A 327 -4.68 5.26 -17.01
CA ARG A 327 -3.70 5.47 -18.09
C ARG A 327 -2.28 5.09 -17.71
N PHE A 328 -1.92 5.18 -16.43
CA PHE A 328 -0.57 4.89 -15.96
C PHE A 328 -0.55 3.93 -14.79
N LEU A 329 0.43 3.02 -14.81
CA LEU A 329 0.79 2.14 -13.71
C LEU A 329 2.17 2.55 -13.18
N TYR A 330 2.29 2.64 -11.86
CA TYR A 330 3.53 2.99 -11.18
C TYR A 330 3.89 1.86 -10.23
N PHE A 331 5.16 1.46 -10.21
CA PHE A 331 5.65 0.49 -9.22
C PHE A 331 7.05 0.84 -8.77
N VAL A 332 7.43 0.32 -7.62
CA VAL A 332 8.77 0.45 -7.05
C VAL A 332 9.54 -0.85 -7.17
N ASN A 333 10.85 -0.77 -7.33
CA ASN A 333 11.75 -1.90 -7.13
C ASN A 333 12.57 -1.63 -5.88
N TRP A 334 12.20 -2.26 -4.76
CA TRP A 334 12.77 -1.93 -3.46
C TRP A 334 14.27 -2.28 -3.35
N LEU A 335 14.75 -3.33 -4.03
CA LEU A 335 16.18 -3.66 -4.02
C LEU A 335 16.98 -2.90 -5.08
N HIS A 336 16.44 -2.73 -6.28
CA HIS A 336 17.12 -1.97 -7.34
C HIS A 336 17.19 -0.47 -6.99
N GLY A 337 16.15 0.09 -6.38
CA GLY A 337 16.12 1.49 -5.95
C GLY A 337 15.41 2.45 -6.90
N ASP A 338 14.68 1.95 -7.89
CA ASP A 338 13.95 2.78 -8.85
C ASP A 338 12.43 2.70 -8.73
N ILE A 339 11.78 3.76 -9.20
CA ILE A 339 10.35 3.83 -9.45
C ILE A 339 10.16 3.87 -10.96
N ARG A 340 9.19 3.13 -11.47
CA ARG A 340 8.85 3.11 -12.89
C ARG A 340 7.42 3.56 -13.13
N GLN A 341 7.21 4.18 -14.28
CA GLN A 341 5.91 4.58 -14.80
C GLN A 341 5.71 3.89 -16.15
N TYR A 342 4.60 3.20 -16.29
CA TYR A 342 4.17 2.53 -17.52
C TYR A 342 2.86 3.15 -18.01
N ASN A 343 2.77 3.50 -19.29
CA ASN A 343 1.48 3.73 -19.93
C ASN A 343 0.78 2.37 -20.11
N ILE A 344 -0.48 2.28 -19.68
CA ILE A 344 -1.32 1.08 -19.72
C ILE A 344 -2.65 1.32 -20.46
N GLU A 345 -2.75 2.34 -21.30
CA GLU A 345 -3.95 2.59 -22.15
C GLU A 345 -4.30 1.37 -23.01
N ASP A 346 -3.27 0.65 -23.47
CA ASP A 346 -3.40 -0.75 -23.88
C ASP A 346 -2.83 -1.67 -22.78
N VAL A 347 -3.73 -2.18 -21.94
CA VAL A 347 -3.38 -3.05 -20.80
C VAL A 347 -2.66 -4.34 -21.21
N ASN A 348 -2.76 -4.76 -22.48
CA ASN A 348 -2.05 -5.94 -22.97
C ASN A 348 -0.59 -5.63 -23.34
N ASN A 349 -0.26 -4.37 -23.58
CA ASN A 349 1.07 -3.94 -24.02
C ASN A 349 1.55 -2.70 -23.23
N PRO A 350 1.81 -2.81 -21.92
CA PRO A 350 2.33 -1.68 -21.15
C PRO A 350 3.66 -1.14 -21.69
N VAL A 351 3.80 0.18 -21.74
CA VAL A 351 5.00 0.84 -22.26
C VAL A 351 5.69 1.65 -21.16
N LEU A 352 6.97 1.37 -20.89
CA LEU A 352 7.76 2.17 -19.95
C LEU A 352 7.90 3.60 -20.49
N THR A 353 7.45 4.59 -19.70
CA THR A 353 7.48 6.01 -20.07
C THR A 353 8.28 6.87 -19.09
N GLY A 354 8.58 6.36 -17.89
CA GLY A 354 9.39 7.06 -16.91
C GLY A 354 10.10 6.11 -15.95
N GLN A 355 11.30 6.49 -15.52
CA GLN A 355 12.06 5.80 -14.50
C GLN A 355 12.87 6.82 -13.71
N VAL A 356 12.92 6.66 -12.38
CA VAL A 356 13.75 7.50 -11.51
C VAL A 356 14.40 6.67 -10.42
N TRP A 357 15.69 6.88 -10.17
CA TRP A 357 16.46 6.21 -9.13
C TRP A 357 16.44 7.06 -7.84
N VAL A 358 16.00 6.47 -6.74
CA VAL A 358 15.78 7.14 -5.45
C VAL A 358 16.30 6.34 -4.25
N GLY A 359 17.38 5.58 -4.46
CA GLY A 359 18.02 4.77 -3.44
C GLY A 359 18.47 3.43 -4.01
N GLY A 360 18.28 2.35 -3.24
CA GLY A 360 18.57 0.98 -3.65
C GLY A 360 19.91 0.45 -3.19
N LEU A 361 20.11 -0.86 -3.38
CA LEU A 361 21.36 -1.53 -3.05
C LEU A 361 22.47 -1.24 -4.07
N ILE A 362 22.14 -0.82 -5.28
CA ILE A 362 23.11 -0.60 -6.36
C ILE A 362 23.54 0.86 -6.53
N GLN A 363 23.23 1.74 -5.57
CA GLN A 363 23.61 3.15 -5.63
C GLN A 363 25.12 3.39 -5.43
N LYS A 364 25.65 4.45 -6.03
CA LYS A 364 27.07 4.83 -5.87
C LYS A 364 27.47 4.95 -4.39
N GLY A 365 28.55 4.26 -4.03
CA GLY A 365 29.05 4.20 -2.65
C GLY A 365 28.50 3.01 -1.83
N SER A 366 27.55 2.25 -2.37
CA SER A 366 27.16 0.95 -1.82
C SER A 366 28.28 -0.10 -2.02
N PRO A 367 28.42 -1.11 -1.13
CA PRO A 367 29.29 -2.25 -1.37
C PRO A 367 28.84 -3.14 -2.54
N VAL A 368 27.55 -3.15 -2.87
CA VAL A 368 26.99 -3.95 -3.96
C VAL A 368 27.18 -3.24 -5.29
N VAL A 369 27.68 -3.96 -6.29
CA VAL A 369 27.86 -3.46 -7.66
C VAL A 369 27.13 -4.36 -8.64
N ALA A 370 26.44 -3.76 -9.62
CA ALA A 370 25.79 -4.50 -10.70
C ALA A 370 26.79 -4.79 -11.82
N VAL A 371 26.57 -5.89 -12.55
CA VAL A 371 27.44 -6.34 -13.65
C VAL A 371 26.64 -6.30 -14.95
N GLY A 372 27.10 -5.51 -15.91
CA GLY A 372 26.54 -5.40 -17.25
C GLY A 372 26.77 -6.64 -18.11
N GLU A 373 26.08 -6.72 -19.25
CA GLU A 373 26.24 -7.84 -20.20
C GLU A 373 27.66 -7.90 -20.79
N ASP A 374 28.36 -6.77 -20.86
CA ASP A 374 29.75 -6.63 -21.27
C ASP A 374 30.76 -6.99 -20.16
N GLY A 375 30.27 -7.36 -18.97
CA GLY A 375 31.07 -7.68 -17.80
C GLY A 375 31.55 -6.46 -17.01
N GLN A 376 31.24 -5.23 -17.45
CA GLN A 376 31.62 -4.03 -16.71
C GLN A 376 30.71 -3.82 -15.51
N THR A 377 31.29 -3.33 -14.41
CA THR A 377 30.52 -3.00 -13.21
C THR A 377 29.94 -1.60 -13.30
N TRP A 378 28.75 -1.43 -12.73
CA TRP A 378 28.08 -0.14 -12.66
C TRP A 378 27.26 -0.01 -11.37
N GLN A 379 26.96 1.23 -11.02
CA GLN A 379 26.12 1.64 -9.91
C GLN A 379 25.26 2.82 -10.35
N THR A 380 24.11 2.99 -9.72
CA THR A 380 23.15 4.05 -10.04
C THR A 380 23.56 5.39 -9.46
N ASP A 381 23.36 6.45 -10.23
CA ASP A 381 23.42 7.82 -9.75
C ASP A 381 22.11 8.17 -9.06
N VAL A 382 22.16 8.34 -7.75
CA VAL A 382 21.03 8.73 -6.91
C VAL A 382 21.24 10.17 -6.43
N PRO A 383 20.26 11.07 -6.62
CA PRO A 383 20.41 12.46 -6.22
C PRO A 383 20.42 12.60 -4.70
N GLU A 384 21.16 13.59 -4.19
CA GLU A 384 20.91 14.11 -2.85
C GLU A 384 19.74 15.08 -2.89
N VAL A 385 18.89 15.06 -1.87
CA VAL A 385 17.74 15.97 -1.75
C VAL A 385 17.94 16.80 -0.48
N GLN A 386 17.94 18.13 -0.62
CA GLN A 386 18.24 19.05 0.49
C GLN A 386 19.55 18.71 1.25
N GLY A 387 20.58 18.23 0.54
CA GLY A 387 21.87 17.82 1.11
C GLY A 387 21.83 16.51 1.91
N LYS A 388 20.75 15.74 1.80
CA LYS A 388 20.59 14.43 2.44
C LYS A 388 20.75 13.33 1.39
N LYS A 389 21.56 12.32 1.71
CA LYS A 389 21.65 11.07 0.95
C LYS A 389 20.40 10.23 1.16
N LEU A 390 19.90 9.63 0.08
CA LEU A 390 18.76 8.73 0.11
C LEU A 390 19.21 7.35 0.62
N ARG A 391 18.38 6.76 1.49
CA ARG A 391 18.64 5.52 2.23
C ARG A 391 17.57 4.48 1.88
N GLY A 392 17.89 3.19 1.90
CA GLY A 392 16.91 2.18 1.50
C GLY A 392 16.55 2.27 0.02
N GLY A 393 15.55 1.49 -0.41
CA GLY A 393 14.91 1.66 -1.70
C GLY A 393 13.48 2.20 -1.55
N PRO A 394 12.87 2.68 -2.65
CA PRO A 394 11.48 3.11 -2.64
C PRO A 394 10.57 1.93 -2.31
N GLN A 395 9.59 2.16 -1.44
CA GLN A 395 8.64 1.16 -0.97
C GLN A 395 7.21 1.67 -1.21
N MET A 396 6.49 2.16 -0.21
CA MET A 396 5.11 2.61 -0.43
C MET A 396 5.08 3.88 -1.27
N ILE A 397 4.17 3.91 -2.24
CA ILE A 397 3.90 5.05 -3.10
C ILE A 397 2.45 5.49 -2.99
N GLN A 398 2.22 6.80 -3.08
CA GLN A 398 0.88 7.36 -3.07
C GLN A 398 0.76 8.49 -4.10
N LEU A 399 -0.16 8.34 -5.04
CA LEU A 399 -0.36 9.26 -6.14
C LEU A 399 -1.42 10.30 -5.78
N SER A 400 -1.13 11.58 -6.04
CA SER A 400 -2.10 12.67 -5.90
C SER A 400 -3.32 12.44 -6.80
N LEU A 401 -4.47 12.96 -6.41
CA LEU A 401 -5.71 12.77 -7.18
C LEU A 401 -5.57 13.25 -8.63
N ASP A 402 -4.90 14.36 -8.88
CA ASP A 402 -4.68 14.89 -10.23
C ASP A 402 -3.58 14.15 -11.04
N GLY A 403 -2.96 13.12 -10.46
CA GLY A 403 -1.95 12.28 -11.11
C GLY A 403 -0.58 12.96 -11.34
N LYS A 404 -0.30 14.11 -10.72
CA LYS A 404 0.92 14.91 -10.99
C LYS A 404 2.03 14.76 -9.96
N ARG A 405 1.76 14.14 -8.80
CA ARG A 405 2.71 14.02 -7.69
C ARG A 405 2.64 12.62 -7.11
N LEU A 406 3.78 11.94 -7.05
CA LEU A 406 3.93 10.65 -6.37
C LEU A 406 4.71 10.88 -5.08
N TYR A 407 4.11 10.58 -3.94
CA TYR A 407 4.84 10.55 -2.69
C TYR A 407 5.37 9.15 -2.41
N VAL A 408 6.53 9.06 -1.78
CA VAL A 408 7.28 7.80 -1.65
C VAL A 408 7.89 7.70 -0.26
N THR A 409 7.71 6.58 0.43
CA THR A 409 8.47 6.18 1.62
C THR A 409 9.31 4.94 1.32
N ASN A 410 10.10 4.46 2.28
CA ASN A 410 11.18 3.51 2.00
C ASN A 410 11.29 2.32 2.97
N SER A 411 10.41 2.20 3.97
CA SER A 411 10.35 1.03 4.86
C SER A 411 9.43 -0.04 4.30
N LEU A 412 9.88 -1.30 4.28
CA LEU A 412 9.07 -2.45 3.92
C LEU A 412 8.52 -3.12 5.17
N PHE A 413 9.39 -3.66 6.00
CA PHE A 413 9.02 -4.36 7.23
C PHE A 413 10.25 -4.40 8.10
N SER A 414 10.18 -4.01 9.36
CA SER A 414 11.33 -3.61 10.16
C SER A 414 12.45 -4.66 10.22
N THR A 415 12.11 -5.94 10.26
CA THR A 415 13.09 -7.03 10.24
C THR A 415 13.77 -7.22 8.87
N TRP A 416 13.04 -6.98 7.78
CA TRP A 416 13.58 -7.01 6.43
C TRP A 416 14.39 -5.75 6.15
N ASP A 417 13.91 -4.57 6.58
CA ASP A 417 14.65 -3.33 6.52
C ASP A 417 16.02 -3.48 7.20
N LYS A 418 16.06 -4.08 8.39
CA LYS A 418 17.33 -4.36 9.10
C LYS A 418 18.25 -5.31 8.33
N GLN A 419 17.68 -6.30 7.65
CA GLN A 419 18.44 -7.30 6.90
C GLN A 419 19.03 -6.74 5.60
N PHE A 420 18.24 -5.97 4.84
CA PHE A 420 18.61 -5.48 3.51
C PHE A 420 19.21 -4.07 3.56
N TYR A 421 18.73 -3.22 4.46
CA TYR A 421 19.11 -1.81 4.58
C TYR A 421 19.36 -1.41 6.05
N PRO A 422 20.40 -1.95 6.72
CA PRO A 422 20.65 -1.64 8.13
C PRO A 422 20.78 -0.13 8.42
N GLU A 423 21.36 0.64 7.50
CA GLU A 423 21.43 2.11 7.64
C GLU A 423 20.06 2.81 7.67
N LEU A 424 19.03 2.22 7.05
CA LEU A 424 17.66 2.74 7.11
C LEU A 424 17.13 2.70 8.54
N VAL A 425 17.40 1.60 9.24
CA VAL A 425 17.00 1.41 10.64
C VAL A 425 17.80 2.31 11.57
N GLU A 426 19.11 2.47 11.32
CA GLU A 426 20.01 3.29 12.14
C GLU A 426 19.80 4.80 11.99
N LYS A 427 19.46 5.26 10.77
CA LYS A 427 19.38 6.70 10.43
C LYS A 427 17.98 7.17 10.11
N GLY A 428 16.99 6.28 10.12
CA GLY A 428 15.59 6.58 9.91
C GLY A 428 15.20 6.66 8.44
N ALA A 429 13.91 6.47 8.21
CA ALA A 429 13.27 6.60 6.91
C ALA A 429 13.27 8.04 6.38
N HIS A 430 12.79 8.19 5.17
CA HIS A 430 12.49 9.49 4.61
C HIS A 430 11.28 9.40 3.67
N MET A 431 10.71 10.55 3.35
CA MET A 431 9.63 10.67 2.38
C MET A 431 10.01 11.67 1.28
N LEU A 432 9.78 11.27 0.02
CA LEU A 432 10.06 12.06 -1.18
C LEU A 432 8.76 12.45 -1.89
N GLN A 433 8.86 13.45 -2.76
CA GLN A 433 7.88 13.73 -3.80
C GLN A 433 8.56 13.59 -5.16
N ILE A 434 7.91 12.88 -6.08
CA ILE A 434 8.28 12.77 -7.48
C ILE A 434 7.24 13.55 -8.29
N ASP A 435 7.71 14.50 -9.08
CA ASP A 435 6.89 15.21 -10.05
C ASP A 435 6.69 14.32 -11.28
N ILE A 436 5.44 14.24 -11.73
CA ILE A 436 5.00 13.35 -12.81
C ILE A 436 4.56 14.17 -14.02
N ASP A 437 5.04 13.81 -15.20
CA ASP A 437 4.40 14.21 -16.46
C ASP A 437 3.23 13.25 -16.75
N SER A 438 2.03 13.66 -16.35
CA SER A 438 0.80 12.87 -16.50
C SER A 438 0.24 12.87 -17.93
N GLU A 439 0.86 13.61 -18.87
CA GLU A 439 0.45 13.65 -20.27
C GLU A 439 1.28 12.69 -21.11
N LYS A 440 2.61 12.77 -21.01
CA LYS A 440 3.56 12.02 -21.84
C LYS A 440 4.25 10.87 -21.10
N GLY A 441 4.15 10.86 -19.78
CA GLY A 441 5.01 10.07 -18.91
C GLY A 441 6.37 10.74 -18.68
N GLY A 442 6.95 10.46 -17.53
CA GLY A 442 8.17 11.08 -17.03
C GLY A 442 8.12 11.26 -15.52
N LEU A 443 9.23 10.93 -14.86
CA LEU A 443 9.39 11.01 -13.41
C LEU A 443 10.59 11.88 -13.07
N LYS A 444 10.43 12.80 -12.12
CA LYS A 444 11.52 13.65 -11.64
C LYS A 444 11.43 13.86 -10.13
N VAL A 445 12.54 13.64 -9.41
CA VAL A 445 12.59 13.97 -7.97
C VAL A 445 12.36 15.47 -7.78
N ASN A 446 11.41 15.84 -6.92
CA ASN A 446 11.23 17.23 -6.50
C ASN A 446 12.32 17.59 -5.48
N PRO A 447 13.28 18.48 -5.81
CA PRO A 447 14.38 18.82 -4.92
C PRO A 447 13.94 19.62 -3.68
N ASN A 448 12.71 20.13 -3.67
CA ASN A 448 12.17 20.99 -2.61
C ASN A 448 11.37 20.21 -1.55
N PHE A 449 11.18 18.90 -1.71
CA PHE A 449 10.44 18.08 -0.75
C PHE A 449 11.31 16.95 -0.19
N PHE A 450 11.52 16.96 1.12
CA PHE A 450 12.18 15.89 1.85
C PHE A 450 11.72 15.89 3.31
N VAL A 451 11.06 14.82 3.76
CA VAL A 451 10.75 14.62 5.17
C VAL A 451 11.75 13.63 5.76
N ASP A 452 12.52 14.06 6.76
CA ASP A 452 13.56 13.25 7.39
C ASP A 452 13.04 12.61 8.68
N PHE A 453 12.63 11.33 8.62
CA PHE A 453 12.22 10.59 9.82
C PHE A 453 13.42 10.19 10.70
N GLY A 454 14.65 10.46 10.26
CA GLY A 454 15.85 10.41 11.10
C GLY A 454 15.95 11.56 12.11
N ALA A 455 15.20 12.64 11.90
CA ALA A 455 15.18 13.83 12.76
C ALA A 455 14.04 13.83 13.78
N GLU A 456 13.34 12.70 13.92
CA GLU A 456 12.24 12.55 14.87
C GLU A 456 12.72 12.68 16.32
N PRO A 457 11.89 13.26 17.21
CA PRO A 457 12.34 13.72 18.52
C PRO A 457 12.79 12.60 19.46
N ASP A 458 12.27 11.40 19.27
CA ASP A 458 12.62 10.22 20.07
C ASP A 458 13.71 9.34 19.41
N GLY A 459 14.26 9.80 18.29
CA GLY A 459 15.25 9.08 17.49
C GLY A 459 14.71 8.64 16.13
N PRO A 460 15.53 7.93 15.34
CA PRO A 460 15.17 7.56 13.99
C PRO A 460 13.97 6.61 13.94
N SER A 461 12.96 6.95 13.15
CA SER A 461 11.82 6.07 12.87
C SER A 461 11.78 5.64 11.41
N LEU A 462 11.14 4.51 11.16
CA LEU A 462 10.77 4.06 9.82
C LEU A 462 9.46 4.75 9.37
N ALA A 463 9.15 4.71 8.07
CA ALA A 463 7.94 5.29 7.50
C ALA A 463 7.41 4.39 6.37
N HIS A 464 6.13 4.05 6.43
CA HIS A 464 5.49 3.03 5.58
C HIS A 464 4.33 3.63 4.76
N GLU A 465 3.08 3.25 4.98
CA GLU A 465 1.95 3.65 4.12
C GLU A 465 1.54 5.11 4.35
N MET A 466 1.00 5.72 3.30
CA MET A 466 0.54 7.10 3.26
C MET A 466 -0.92 7.20 2.84
N ARG A 467 -1.71 8.10 3.45
CA ARG A 467 -3.11 8.36 3.06
C ARG A 467 -3.44 9.84 3.04
N TYR A 468 -4.20 10.30 2.05
CA TYR A 468 -4.75 11.66 2.06
C TYR A 468 -6.09 11.71 2.79
N PRO A 469 -6.37 12.77 3.58
CA PRO A 469 -7.69 12.96 4.18
C PRO A 469 -8.85 12.93 3.16
N GLY A 470 -8.57 13.37 1.93
CA GLY A 470 -9.51 13.43 0.82
C GLY A 470 -9.70 12.12 0.04
N GLY A 471 -9.07 11.02 0.47
CA GLY A 471 -9.04 9.76 -0.28
C GLY A 471 -8.04 9.78 -1.41
N ASP A 472 -7.80 8.61 -1.98
CA ASP A 472 -6.69 8.38 -2.90
C ASP A 472 -6.93 7.14 -3.78
N CYS A 473 -6.04 6.91 -4.76
CA CYS A 473 -6.19 5.83 -5.74
C CYS A 473 -5.89 4.42 -5.19
N THR A 474 -5.58 4.26 -3.91
CA THR A 474 -5.35 2.93 -3.31
C THR A 474 -6.34 2.64 -2.18
N SER A 475 -7.15 3.61 -1.73
CA SER A 475 -8.20 3.40 -0.73
C SER A 475 -9.61 3.38 -1.32
N ASP A 476 -9.84 4.16 -2.38
CA ASP A 476 -11.17 4.37 -2.92
C ASP A 476 -11.54 3.28 -3.93
N ILE A 477 -12.78 2.80 -3.81
CA ILE A 477 -13.37 1.81 -4.70
C ILE A 477 -14.68 2.40 -5.22
N TRP A 478 -14.89 2.34 -6.54
CA TRP A 478 -16.10 2.83 -7.20
C TRP A 478 -17.04 1.65 -7.51
N ILE A 479 -18.35 1.91 -7.50
CA ILE A 479 -19.39 0.86 -7.61
C ILE A 479 -20.27 1.03 -8.85
#